data_AF-A0A8S7TVT0-F1
#
_entry.id   AF-A0A8S7TVT0-F1
#
_cell.length_a   1.000
_cell.length_b   1.000
_cell.length_c   1.000
_cell.angle_alpha   90.00
_cell.angle_beta   90.00
_cell.angle_gamma   90.00
#
_symmetry.space_group_name_H-M   'P 1'
#
loop_
_entity.id
_entity.type
_entity.pdbx_description
1 polymer ?
#
loop_
_entity_poly.entity_id
_entity_poly.type
_entity_poly.pdbx_seq_one_letter_code
_entity_poly.pdbx_strand_id
1 'polypeptide(L)'
;ETQTPADELAASRTARAAVFIRNDPARPTQTGELVGMLPAPKGKRFTMTEQQTLLSHGVATAYVESGVLRIQRDVTTYRKNAYGVADNSYLDSETLHTSAYVLRKLKSVITSKYGRHKLASDGTRFGPGQAIVTPAVIKGELLATYRQLERAGIVENYELFKQYLVVERDASDPNRLNTLFPPDYVNQLRVFAVVNQFRLQYSEESA
;
A
#
# COMPACT_ATOMS: atom_id res chain seq x y z
N GLU A 1 0.03 34.57 -5.44
CA GLU A 1 1.38 34.62 -4.83
C GLU A 1 1.51 33.45 -3.86
N THR A 2 2.49 32.58 -4.12
CA THR A 2 2.88 31.49 -3.23
C THR A 2 4.08 31.95 -2.41
N GLN A 3 4.07 31.74 -1.09
CA GLN A 3 5.20 32.15 -0.23
C GLN A 3 6.43 31.25 -0.40
N THR A 4 6.22 30.01 -0.80
CA THR A 4 7.27 29.04 -1.13
C THR A 4 7.15 28.67 -2.61
N PRO A 5 8.26 28.64 -3.38
CA PRO A 5 8.28 28.14 -4.75
C PRO A 5 7.73 26.71 -4.86
N ALA A 6 7.04 26.41 -5.97
CA ALA A 6 6.33 25.14 -6.12
C ALA A 6 7.28 23.92 -6.21
N ASP A 7 8.46 24.12 -6.79
CA ASP A 7 9.54 23.15 -6.90
C ASP A 7 10.16 22.84 -5.53
N GLU A 8 10.45 23.85 -4.71
CA GLU A 8 10.91 23.65 -3.33
C GLU A 8 9.87 22.91 -2.49
N LEU A 9 8.59 23.28 -2.64
CA LEU A 9 7.49 22.61 -1.94
C LEU A 9 7.37 21.15 -2.35
N ALA A 10 7.47 20.85 -3.65
CA ALA A 10 7.46 19.48 -4.16
C ALA A 10 8.65 18.67 -3.64
N ALA A 11 9.86 19.26 -3.59
CA ALA A 11 11.06 18.63 -3.05
C ALA A 11 10.90 18.32 -1.54
N SER A 12 10.46 19.30 -0.74
CA SER A 12 10.23 19.11 0.70
C SER A 12 9.16 18.04 0.97
N ARG A 13 8.06 18.07 0.20
CA ARG A 13 6.98 17.08 0.33
C ARG A 13 7.42 15.67 0.00
N THR A 14 8.09 15.48 -1.13
CA THR A 14 8.61 14.16 -1.54
C THR A 14 9.68 13.65 -0.57
N ALA A 15 10.53 14.52 -0.03
CA ALA A 15 11.48 14.16 1.01
C ALA A 15 10.78 13.68 2.30
N ARG A 16 9.75 14.40 2.75
CA ARG A 16 8.95 14.00 3.93
C ARG A 16 8.24 12.67 3.71
N ALA A 17 7.56 12.52 2.57
CA ALA A 17 6.88 11.28 2.21
C ALA A 17 7.86 10.10 2.17
N ALA A 18 9.05 10.29 1.58
CA ALA A 18 10.07 9.25 1.50
C ALA A 18 10.51 8.74 2.88
N VAL A 19 10.61 9.60 3.90
CA VAL A 19 10.94 9.18 5.28
C VAL A 19 9.85 8.26 5.83
N PHE A 20 8.58 8.64 5.68
CA PHE A 20 7.45 7.84 6.17
C PHE A 20 7.32 6.52 5.43
N ILE A 21 7.32 6.56 4.09
CA ILE A 21 7.17 5.37 3.25
C ILE A 21 8.32 4.37 3.46
N ARG A 22 9.55 4.84 3.71
CA ARG A 22 10.69 3.96 4.04
C ARG A 22 10.51 3.27 5.38
N ASN A 23 9.90 3.95 6.35
CA ASN A 23 9.66 3.39 7.67
C ASN A 23 8.50 2.38 7.64
N ASP A 24 7.38 2.77 7.03
CA ASP A 24 6.21 1.92 6.85
C ASP A 24 5.41 2.39 5.60
N PRO A 25 5.37 1.59 4.52
CA PRO A 25 4.69 1.97 3.29
C PRO A 25 3.15 1.89 3.37
N ALA A 26 2.58 1.18 4.36
CA ALA A 26 1.14 1.05 4.55
C ALA A 26 0.57 2.18 5.43
N ARG A 27 1.42 2.84 6.21
CA ARG A 27 1.02 3.96 7.07
C ARG A 27 0.79 5.24 6.26
N PRO A 28 -0.30 5.99 6.50
CA PRO A 28 -0.56 7.23 5.77
C PRO A 28 0.50 8.29 6.06
N THR A 29 0.85 9.07 5.04
CA THR A 29 1.82 10.18 5.14
C THR A 29 1.25 11.46 5.78
N GLN A 30 -0.06 11.46 6.03
CA GLN A 30 -0.80 12.56 6.64
C GLN A 30 -0.12 13.07 7.92
N THR A 31 -0.27 14.36 8.21
CA THR A 31 0.35 15.10 9.33
C THR A 31 1.85 15.38 9.20
N GLY A 32 2.50 14.87 8.15
CA GLY A 32 3.92 15.13 7.88
C GLY A 32 4.25 16.61 7.73
N GLU A 33 5.15 17.12 8.58
CA GLU A 33 5.59 18.51 8.54
C GLU A 33 6.48 18.81 7.32
N LEU A 34 6.11 19.83 6.56
CA LEU A 34 6.93 20.37 5.48
C LEU A 34 7.87 21.45 6.05
N VAL A 35 8.95 21.00 6.67
CA VAL A 35 9.90 21.86 7.40
C VAL A 35 10.51 22.89 6.44
N GLY A 36 10.55 24.14 6.90
CA GLY A 36 11.08 25.27 6.12
C GLY A 36 10.13 25.81 5.05
N MET A 37 8.97 25.18 4.83
CA MET A 37 8.00 25.63 3.83
C MET A 37 6.96 26.56 4.47
N LEU A 38 6.78 27.74 3.86
CA LEU A 38 5.79 28.71 4.29
C LEU A 38 4.43 28.39 3.65
N PRO A 39 3.36 28.34 4.46
CA PRO A 39 2.02 28.17 3.91
C PRO A 39 1.61 29.37 3.06
N ALA A 40 0.57 29.22 2.24
CA ALA A 40 -0.04 30.39 1.60
C ALA A 40 -0.58 31.40 2.65
N PRO A 41 -0.64 32.70 2.32
CA PRO A 41 -1.16 33.73 3.23
C PRO A 41 -2.59 33.41 3.67
N LYS A 42 -2.97 33.86 4.88
CA LYS A 42 -4.36 33.72 5.36
C LYS A 42 -5.31 34.38 4.34
N GLY A 43 -6.41 33.69 3.98
CA GLY A 43 -7.36 34.14 2.95
C GLY A 43 -7.04 33.67 1.52
N LYS A 44 -5.84 33.12 1.27
CA LYS A 44 -5.46 32.50 -0.03
C LYS A 44 -5.28 30.98 0.07
N ARG A 45 -5.61 30.40 1.24
CA ARG A 45 -5.55 28.96 1.49
C ARG A 45 -6.81 28.29 0.97
N PHE A 46 -6.66 27.11 0.40
CA PHE A 46 -7.80 26.31 -0.02
C PHE A 46 -8.69 25.97 1.18
N THR A 47 -10.00 26.13 0.97
CA THR A 47 -11.06 25.61 1.81
C THR A 47 -11.10 24.08 1.73
N MET A 48 -11.81 23.44 2.65
CA MET A 48 -11.95 21.99 2.63
C MET A 48 -12.64 21.48 1.36
N THR A 49 -13.64 22.22 0.86
CA THR A 49 -14.32 21.90 -0.41
C THR A 49 -13.35 21.99 -1.60
N GLU A 50 -12.53 23.03 -1.67
CA GLU A 50 -11.52 23.16 -2.73
C GLU A 50 -10.47 22.05 -2.65
N GLN A 51 -10.02 21.69 -1.44
CA GLN A 51 -9.11 20.55 -1.24
C GLN A 51 -9.74 19.24 -1.72
N GLN A 52 -11.01 19.00 -1.40
CA GLN A 52 -11.70 17.79 -1.87
C GLN A 52 -11.80 17.76 -3.40
N THR A 53 -12.07 18.91 -4.03
CA THR A 53 -12.03 19.06 -5.48
C THR A 53 -10.65 18.70 -6.02
N LEU A 54 -9.57 19.28 -5.46
CA LEU A 54 -8.20 18.97 -5.87
C LEU A 54 -7.88 17.47 -5.77
N LEU A 55 -8.28 16.81 -4.68
CA LEU A 55 -8.09 15.37 -4.50
C LEU A 55 -8.84 14.56 -5.56
N SER A 56 -10.09 14.92 -5.88
CA SER A 56 -10.85 14.28 -6.97
C SER A 56 -10.21 14.48 -8.36
N HIS A 57 -9.40 15.54 -8.49
CA HIS A 57 -8.61 15.84 -9.68
C HIS A 57 -7.17 15.28 -9.62
N GLY A 58 -6.85 14.41 -8.65
CA GLY A 58 -5.54 13.75 -8.57
C GLY A 58 -4.42 14.69 -8.15
N VAL A 59 -4.75 15.74 -7.40
CA VAL A 59 -3.80 16.73 -6.89
C VAL A 59 -3.66 16.54 -5.38
N ALA A 60 -2.46 16.20 -4.94
CA ALA A 60 -2.13 15.99 -3.54
C ALA A 60 -2.23 17.30 -2.73
N THR A 61 -2.87 17.27 -1.56
CA THR A 61 -3.21 18.48 -0.79
C THR A 61 -2.44 18.60 0.53
N ALA A 62 -2.34 19.82 1.05
CA ALA A 62 -1.70 20.14 2.32
C ALA A 62 -2.60 21.08 3.13
N TYR A 63 -2.49 21.02 4.46
CA TYR A 63 -3.23 21.88 5.38
C TYR A 63 -2.28 22.63 6.31
N VAL A 64 -2.80 23.69 6.95
CA VAL A 64 -2.01 24.54 7.85
C VAL A 64 -2.57 24.45 9.25
N GLU A 65 -1.71 24.15 10.21
CA GLU A 65 -2.04 24.06 11.63
C GLU A 65 -0.99 24.80 12.44
N SER A 66 -1.42 25.75 13.28
CA SER A 66 -0.53 26.59 14.09
C SER A 66 0.62 27.25 13.31
N GLY A 67 0.36 27.63 12.05
CA GLY A 67 1.34 28.26 11.15
C GLY A 67 2.24 27.27 10.40
N VAL A 68 2.15 25.98 10.69
CA VAL A 68 2.95 24.93 10.08
C VAL A 68 2.21 24.27 8.93
N LEU A 69 2.89 24.06 7.80
CA LEU A 69 2.35 23.36 6.63
C LEU A 69 2.55 21.85 6.78
N ARG A 70 1.46 21.08 6.61
CA ARG A 70 1.45 19.63 6.79
C ARG A 70 0.82 18.92 5.60
N ILE A 71 1.30 17.71 5.32
CA ILE A 71 0.67 16.81 4.34
C ILE A 71 -0.74 16.48 4.82
N GLN A 72 -1.74 16.73 3.96
CA GLN A 72 -3.12 16.29 4.19
C GLN A 72 -3.32 14.89 3.63
N ARG A 73 -3.10 14.73 2.33
CA ARG A 73 -3.24 13.45 1.63
C ARG A 73 -2.38 13.46 0.36
N ASP A 74 -1.57 12.42 0.21
CA ASP A 74 -0.78 12.19 -0.99
C ASP A 74 -1.54 11.25 -1.93
N VAL A 75 -2.02 11.81 -3.03
CA VAL A 75 -2.68 11.05 -4.10
C VAL A 75 -1.82 11.03 -5.36
N THR A 76 -2.04 10.03 -6.19
CA THR A 76 -1.48 9.96 -7.54
C THR A 76 -2.33 10.76 -8.52
N THR A 77 -1.83 10.93 -9.74
CA THR A 77 -2.58 11.53 -10.85
C THR A 77 -3.52 10.53 -11.54
N TYR A 78 -3.56 9.27 -11.09
CA TYR A 78 -4.44 8.23 -11.62
C TYR A 78 -5.89 8.51 -11.22
N ARG A 79 -6.74 8.69 -12.23
CA ARG A 79 -8.17 9.02 -12.04
C ARG A 79 -9.13 8.16 -12.85
N LYS A 80 -8.63 7.61 -13.95
CA LYS A 80 -9.42 6.94 -14.95
C LYS A 80 -8.68 5.70 -15.40
N ASN A 81 -9.44 4.63 -15.64
CA ASN A 81 -8.91 3.44 -16.29
C ASN A 81 -8.68 3.68 -17.79
N ALA A 82 -8.21 2.66 -18.50
CA ALA A 82 -7.92 2.74 -19.94
C ALA A 82 -9.14 3.13 -20.80
N TYR A 83 -10.36 2.91 -20.30
CA TYR A 83 -11.61 3.26 -20.98
C TYR A 83 -12.12 4.67 -20.62
N GLY A 84 -11.36 5.44 -19.84
CA GLY A 84 -11.73 6.79 -19.43
C GLY A 84 -12.80 6.85 -18.32
N VAL A 85 -13.13 5.70 -17.72
CA VAL A 85 -14.09 5.57 -16.61
C VAL A 85 -13.37 5.87 -15.30
N ALA A 86 -14.05 6.56 -14.37
CA ALA A 86 -13.50 6.89 -13.06
C ALA A 86 -13.06 5.62 -12.30
N ASP A 87 -11.83 5.62 -11.81
CA ASP A 87 -11.22 4.50 -11.10
C ASP A 87 -10.30 5.05 -10.00
N ASN A 88 -10.55 4.63 -8.76
CA ASN A 88 -9.83 5.05 -7.58
C ASN A 88 -8.80 4.03 -7.08
N SER A 89 -8.62 2.91 -7.78
CA SER A 89 -7.76 1.78 -7.34
C SER A 89 -6.32 2.19 -7.04
N TYR A 90 -5.82 3.22 -7.72
CA TYR A 90 -4.48 3.77 -7.51
C TYR A 90 -4.49 5.25 -7.10
N LEU A 91 -5.62 5.75 -6.59
CA LEU A 91 -5.73 7.15 -6.19
C LEU A 91 -4.78 7.47 -5.03
N ASP A 92 -4.80 6.67 -3.96
CA ASP A 92 -3.89 6.85 -2.83
C ASP A 92 -2.50 6.30 -3.16
N SER A 93 -1.47 7.08 -2.84
CA SER A 93 -0.09 6.70 -3.12
C SER A 93 0.36 5.47 -2.32
N GLU A 94 -0.16 5.31 -1.11
CA GLU A 94 0.17 4.24 -0.17
C GLU A 94 -0.09 2.85 -0.76
N THR A 95 -1.14 2.68 -1.58
CA THR A 95 -1.45 1.41 -2.27
C THR A 95 -0.30 1.00 -3.20
N LEU A 96 0.22 1.93 -4.00
CA LEU A 96 1.34 1.66 -4.91
C LEU A 96 2.66 1.46 -4.15
N HIS A 97 2.88 2.21 -3.07
CA HIS A 97 4.07 2.04 -2.23
C HIS A 97 4.09 0.69 -1.53
N THR A 98 2.95 0.27 -0.97
CA THR A 98 2.74 -1.04 -0.36
C THR A 98 2.94 -2.15 -1.40
N SER A 99 2.35 -2.00 -2.58
CA SER A 99 2.53 -2.97 -3.67
C SER A 99 3.98 -3.12 -4.10
N ALA A 100 4.69 -2.01 -4.30
CA ALA A 100 6.11 -2.03 -4.65
C ALA A 100 6.96 -2.67 -3.54
N TYR A 101 6.65 -2.41 -2.27
CA TYR A 101 7.33 -3.03 -1.14
C TYR A 101 7.15 -4.56 -1.13
N VAL A 102 5.92 -5.03 -1.25
CA VAL A 102 5.59 -6.46 -1.27
C VAL A 102 6.29 -7.16 -2.45
N LEU A 103 6.17 -6.62 -3.67
CA LEU A 103 6.80 -7.22 -4.85
C LEU A 103 8.33 -7.29 -4.75
N ARG A 104 8.97 -6.25 -4.20
CA ARG A 104 10.42 -6.26 -3.94
C ARG A 104 10.81 -7.30 -2.91
N LYS A 105 10.02 -7.45 -1.83
CA LYS A 105 10.23 -8.49 -0.82
C LYS A 105 10.15 -9.88 -1.42
N LEU A 106 9.10 -10.16 -2.22
CA LEU A 106 8.94 -11.44 -2.90
C LEU A 106 10.12 -11.74 -3.84
N LYS A 107 10.51 -10.76 -4.68
CA LYS A 107 11.67 -10.90 -5.56
C LYS A 107 12.92 -11.25 -4.76
N SER A 108 13.20 -10.53 -3.67
CA SER A 108 14.36 -10.78 -2.82
C SER A 108 14.34 -12.21 -2.26
N VAL A 109 13.24 -12.66 -1.67
CA VAL A 109 13.10 -14.00 -1.10
C VAL A 109 13.38 -15.07 -2.16
N ILE A 110 12.77 -14.95 -3.34
CA ILE A 110 12.93 -15.92 -4.42
C ILE A 110 14.38 -15.95 -4.94
N THR A 111 14.95 -14.79 -5.25
CA THR A 111 16.31 -14.72 -5.81
C THR A 111 17.39 -15.15 -4.83
N SER A 112 17.21 -14.87 -3.54
CA SER A 112 18.20 -15.21 -2.51
C SER A 112 18.17 -16.70 -2.14
N LYS A 113 17.00 -17.33 -2.09
CA LYS A 113 16.86 -18.73 -1.70
C LYS A 113 17.00 -19.69 -2.89
N TYR A 114 16.44 -19.34 -4.05
CA TYR A 114 16.25 -20.29 -5.16
C TYR A 114 17.07 -19.96 -6.42
N GLY A 115 17.98 -18.99 -6.38
CA GLY A 115 18.70 -18.50 -7.57
C GLY A 115 19.49 -19.56 -8.37
N ARG A 116 19.87 -20.69 -7.77
CA ARG A 116 20.57 -21.82 -8.43
C ARG A 116 19.81 -23.16 -8.33
N HIS A 117 18.50 -23.12 -8.09
CA HIS A 117 17.71 -24.35 -7.96
C HIS A 117 17.20 -24.84 -9.32
N LYS A 118 17.13 -26.16 -9.48
CA LYS A 118 16.46 -26.80 -10.62
C LYS A 118 14.94 -26.74 -10.41
N LEU A 119 14.19 -26.36 -11.44
CA LEU A 119 12.73 -26.38 -11.39
C LEU A 119 12.20 -27.79 -11.71
N ALA A 120 11.34 -28.30 -10.85
CA ALA A 120 10.69 -29.60 -11.00
C ALA A 120 9.19 -29.55 -10.72
N SER A 121 8.48 -30.58 -11.18
CA SER A 121 7.06 -30.76 -10.87
C SER A 121 6.88 -31.36 -9.47
N ASP A 122 5.76 -31.03 -8.82
CA ASP A 122 5.40 -31.58 -7.51
C ASP A 122 5.28 -33.11 -7.55
N GLY A 123 5.56 -33.77 -6.42
CA GLY A 123 5.50 -35.24 -6.29
C GLY A 123 6.66 -36.01 -6.91
N THR A 124 7.58 -35.33 -7.61
CA THR A 124 8.78 -35.97 -8.17
C THR A 124 9.75 -36.40 -7.05
N ARG A 125 10.29 -37.62 -7.14
CA ARG A 125 11.23 -38.16 -6.15
C ARG A 125 12.66 -37.79 -6.52
N PHE A 126 13.38 -37.18 -5.59
CA PHE A 126 14.76 -36.75 -5.79
C PHE A 126 15.68 -37.36 -4.74
N GLY A 127 16.93 -37.63 -5.12
CA GLY A 127 17.97 -37.98 -4.16
C GLY A 127 18.22 -36.83 -3.17
N PRO A 128 18.66 -37.13 -1.94
CA PRO A 128 18.97 -36.11 -0.94
C PRO A 128 20.06 -35.14 -1.43
N GLY A 129 20.01 -33.89 -0.96
CA GLY A 129 21.02 -32.86 -1.27
C GLY A 129 20.87 -32.15 -2.61
N GLN A 130 19.85 -32.49 -3.41
CA GLN A 130 19.61 -31.81 -4.69
C GLN A 130 18.92 -30.45 -4.48
N ALA A 131 19.51 -29.39 -5.03
CA ALA A 131 18.90 -28.05 -5.05
C ALA A 131 17.74 -28.02 -6.05
N ILE A 132 16.54 -28.34 -5.59
CA ILE A 132 15.33 -28.46 -6.39
C ILE A 132 14.22 -27.62 -5.79
N VAL A 133 13.48 -26.94 -6.65
CA VAL A 133 12.31 -26.16 -6.29
C VAL A 133 11.12 -26.64 -7.11
N THR A 134 9.95 -26.66 -6.49
CA THR A 134 8.68 -27.07 -7.12
C THR A 134 7.61 -26.00 -6.90
N PRO A 135 6.50 -26.01 -7.67
CA PRO A 135 5.38 -25.10 -7.43
C PRO A 135 4.87 -25.12 -5.99
N ALA A 136 4.74 -26.29 -5.35
CA ALA A 136 4.34 -26.39 -3.94
C ALA A 136 5.36 -25.76 -2.99
N VAL A 137 6.66 -25.90 -3.24
CA VAL A 137 7.72 -25.26 -2.42
C VAL A 137 7.63 -23.74 -2.53
N ILE A 138 7.51 -23.19 -3.74
CA ILE A 138 7.34 -21.74 -3.94
C ILE A 138 6.04 -21.25 -3.30
N LYS A 139 4.93 -21.98 -3.47
CA LYS A 139 3.66 -21.65 -2.82
C LYS A 139 3.82 -21.59 -1.31
N GLY A 140 4.47 -22.56 -0.69
CA GLY A 140 4.78 -22.57 0.75
C GLY A 140 5.62 -21.35 1.18
N GLU A 141 6.63 -20.99 0.42
CA GLU A 141 7.47 -19.81 0.70
C GLU A 141 6.70 -18.49 0.57
N LEU A 142 5.86 -18.34 -0.45
CA LEU A 142 5.02 -17.16 -0.63
C LEU A 142 4.01 -17.02 0.51
N LEU A 143 3.39 -18.12 0.95
CA LEU A 143 2.51 -18.15 2.12
C LEU A 143 3.25 -17.75 3.40
N ALA A 144 4.43 -18.32 3.64
CA ALA A 144 5.25 -17.97 4.79
C ALA A 144 5.66 -16.49 4.78
N THR A 145 6.00 -15.95 3.60
CA THR A 145 6.32 -14.53 3.43
C THR A 145 5.08 -13.66 3.67
N TYR A 146 3.90 -14.07 3.20
CA TYR A 146 2.66 -13.35 3.46
C TYR A 146 2.34 -13.28 4.95
N ARG A 147 2.55 -14.37 5.72
CA ARG A 147 2.41 -14.35 7.19
C ARG A 147 3.37 -13.35 7.85
N GLN A 148 4.58 -13.19 7.34
CA GLN A 148 5.52 -12.18 7.85
C GLN A 148 5.01 -10.76 7.55
N LEU A 149 4.49 -10.53 6.35
CA LEU A 149 3.91 -9.25 5.96
C LEU A 149 2.65 -8.92 6.75
N GLU A 150 1.82 -9.93 7.05
CA GLU A 150 0.60 -9.80 7.88
C GLU A 150 0.97 -9.38 9.31
N ARG A 151 1.97 -10.01 9.91
CA ARG A 151 2.50 -9.61 11.22
C ARG A 151 3.10 -8.20 11.24
N ALA A 152 3.62 -7.75 10.10
CA ALA A 152 4.15 -6.41 9.94
C ALA A 152 3.06 -5.36 9.65
N GLY A 153 1.78 -5.76 9.55
CA GLY A 153 0.67 -4.84 9.27
C GLY A 153 0.62 -4.34 7.82
N ILE A 154 1.25 -5.04 6.88
CA ILE A 154 1.32 -4.64 5.47
C ILE A 154 0.17 -5.25 4.65
N VAL A 155 -0.24 -6.46 5.01
CA VAL A 155 -1.31 -7.22 4.34
C VAL A 155 -2.26 -7.81 5.38
N GLU A 156 -3.46 -8.19 4.96
CA GLU A 156 -4.46 -8.85 5.81
C GLU A 156 -5.08 -10.09 5.12
N ASN A 157 -6.01 -10.75 5.80
CA ASN A 157 -6.82 -11.85 5.26
C ASN A 157 -6.02 -13.05 4.71
N TYR A 158 -5.03 -13.55 5.46
CA TYR A 158 -4.18 -14.67 5.01
C TYR A 158 -4.94 -15.90 4.50
N GLU A 159 -6.02 -16.32 5.16
CA GLU A 159 -6.73 -17.55 4.75
C GLU A 159 -7.37 -17.40 3.36
N LEU A 160 -7.91 -16.23 3.05
CA LEU A 160 -8.42 -15.92 1.70
C LEU A 160 -7.27 -15.81 0.70
N PHE A 161 -6.19 -15.13 1.06
CA PHE A 161 -4.99 -15.07 0.21
C PHE A 161 -4.49 -16.48 -0.14
N LYS A 162 -4.43 -17.38 0.84
CA LYS A 162 -3.99 -18.77 0.65
C LYS A 162 -4.89 -19.54 -0.32
N GLN A 163 -6.20 -19.30 -0.27
CA GLN A 163 -7.17 -19.90 -1.17
C GLN A 163 -6.96 -19.43 -2.62
N TYR A 164 -6.71 -18.14 -2.83
CA TYR A 164 -6.60 -17.54 -4.17
C TYR A 164 -5.18 -17.51 -4.75
N LEU A 165 -4.15 -17.79 -3.95
CA LEU A 165 -2.77 -17.91 -4.43
C LEU A 165 -2.62 -19.13 -5.36
N VAL A 166 -2.28 -18.85 -6.62
CA VAL A 166 -1.97 -19.87 -7.62
C VAL A 166 -0.48 -19.81 -7.96
N VAL A 167 0.16 -20.98 -7.93
CA VAL A 167 1.54 -21.16 -8.36
C VAL A 167 1.58 -22.43 -9.18
N GLU A 168 2.00 -22.31 -10.43
CA GLU A 168 2.02 -23.43 -11.37
C GLU A 168 3.19 -23.33 -12.34
N ARG A 169 3.58 -24.46 -12.91
CA ARG A 169 4.57 -24.50 -13.98
C ARG A 169 3.88 -24.16 -15.29
N ASP A 170 4.53 -23.38 -16.14
CA ASP A 170 3.97 -23.04 -17.44
C ASP A 170 3.78 -24.30 -18.30
N ALA A 171 2.64 -24.40 -18.98
CA ALA A 171 2.30 -25.57 -19.80
C ALA A 171 3.13 -25.65 -21.09
N SER A 172 3.64 -24.52 -21.58
CA SER A 172 4.40 -24.39 -22.82
C SER A 172 5.90 -24.17 -22.60
N ASP A 173 6.30 -23.66 -21.43
CA ASP A 173 7.70 -23.46 -21.03
C ASP A 173 8.03 -24.22 -19.73
N PRO A 174 8.68 -25.39 -19.80
CA PRO A 174 9.04 -26.15 -18.60
C PRO A 174 10.04 -25.41 -17.70
N ASN A 175 10.71 -24.35 -18.15
CA ASN A 175 11.66 -23.60 -17.31
C ASN A 175 10.99 -22.40 -16.61
N ARG A 176 9.68 -22.23 -16.74
CA ARG A 176 8.92 -21.10 -16.21
C ARG A 176 7.91 -21.52 -15.16
N LEU A 177 7.79 -20.68 -14.14
CA LEU A 177 6.79 -20.77 -13.09
C LEU A 177 5.92 -19.52 -13.12
N ASN A 178 4.62 -19.71 -13.24
CA ASN A 178 3.61 -18.66 -13.24
C ASN A 178 3.02 -18.53 -11.83
N THR A 179 2.71 -17.30 -11.43
CA THR A 179 2.17 -17.02 -10.10
C THR A 179 1.10 -15.94 -10.19
N LEU A 180 -0.11 -16.26 -9.75
CA LEU A 180 -1.13 -15.29 -9.43
C LEU A 180 -1.00 -14.96 -7.95
N PHE A 181 -0.61 -13.74 -7.64
CA PHE A 181 -0.44 -13.25 -6.27
C PHE A 181 -1.50 -12.16 -6.01
N PRO A 182 -2.62 -12.47 -5.33
CA PRO A 182 -3.71 -11.53 -5.08
C PRO A 182 -3.67 -11.01 -3.63
N PRO A 183 -2.78 -10.05 -3.29
CA PRO A 183 -2.67 -9.57 -1.93
C PRO A 183 -3.87 -8.73 -1.53
N ASP A 184 -4.20 -8.78 -0.25
CA ASP A 184 -5.10 -7.85 0.40
C ASP A 184 -4.25 -6.89 1.25
N TYR A 185 -4.14 -5.63 0.82
CA TYR A 185 -3.30 -4.64 1.49
C TYR A 185 -4.04 -3.98 2.65
N VAL A 186 -3.35 -3.77 3.77
CA VAL A 186 -3.89 -2.98 4.87
C VAL A 186 -4.09 -1.53 4.42
N ASN A 187 -5.27 -1.00 4.71
CA ASN A 187 -5.72 0.31 4.24
C ASN A 187 -5.51 1.42 5.29
N GLN A 188 -5.54 2.68 4.83
CA GLN A 188 -5.36 3.84 5.70
C GLN A 188 -6.68 4.23 6.38
N LEU A 189 -6.67 4.39 7.71
CA LEU A 189 -7.80 4.94 8.45
C LEU A 189 -7.90 6.46 8.19
N ARG A 190 -8.77 6.85 7.25
CA ARG A 190 -8.98 8.26 6.86
C ARG A 190 -10.25 8.87 7.41
N VAL A 191 -11.31 8.09 7.59
CA VAL A 191 -12.61 8.56 8.12
C VAL A 191 -13.02 7.67 9.28
N PHE A 192 -13.29 8.29 10.42
CA PHE A 192 -13.90 7.64 11.56
C PHE A 192 -15.35 8.13 11.67
N ALA A 193 -16.31 7.25 11.42
CA ALA A 193 -17.74 7.54 11.53
C ALA A 193 -18.31 6.79 12.74
N VAL A 194 -18.90 7.53 13.68
CA VAL A 194 -19.48 6.98 14.91
C VAL A 194 -20.91 7.46 15.08
N VAL A 195 -21.80 6.54 15.46
CA VAL A 195 -23.15 6.85 15.92
C VAL A 195 -23.17 6.68 17.44
N ASN A 196 -23.29 7.79 18.17
CA ASN A 196 -23.39 7.76 19.63
C ASN A 196 -24.86 7.80 20.05
N GLN A 197 -25.39 6.67 20.51
CA GLN A 197 -26.70 6.61 21.17
C GLN A 197 -26.49 6.47 22.68
N PHE A 198 -26.72 7.55 23.42
CA PHE A 198 -26.57 7.51 24.87
C PHE A 198 -27.93 7.31 25.57
N ARG A 199 -27.85 6.67 26.73
CA ARG A 199 -28.91 6.55 27.72
C ARG A 199 -28.34 6.97 29.07
N LEU A 200 -29.13 7.68 29.86
CA LEU A 200 -28.76 7.97 31.25
C LEU A 200 -28.89 6.71 32.13
N GLN A 201 -29.82 5.82 31.79
CA GLN A 201 -30.01 4.51 32.38
C GLN A 201 -30.67 3.58 31.35
N TYR A 202 -30.28 2.30 31.31
CA TYR A 202 -30.99 1.27 30.55
C TYR A 202 -32.21 0.79 31.35
N SER A 203 -33.36 0.58 30.70
CA SER A 203 -34.49 -0.11 31.34
C SER A 203 -34.10 -1.57 31.60
N GLU A 204 -34.31 -2.05 32.83
CA GLU A 204 -34.00 -3.44 33.22
C GLU A 204 -34.79 -4.48 32.39
N GLU A 205 -35.89 -4.09 31.75
CA GLU A 205 -36.79 -4.97 30.99
C GLU A 205 -36.33 -5.30 29.56
N SER A 206 -35.11 -4.97 29.14
CA SER A 206 -34.66 -5.23 27.75
C SER A 206 -33.35 -5.98 27.62
N ALA A 207 -33.10 -6.91 28.55
CA ALA A 207 -32.11 -8.00 28.39
C ALA A 207 -32.82 -9.34 28.19
#